data_AF-A0A2H3C9P4-F1
#
_entry.id   AF-A0A2H3C9P4-F1
#
_cell.length_a   1.000
_cell.length_b   1.000
_cell.length_c   1.000
_cell.angle_alpha   90.00
_cell.angle_beta   90.00
_cell.angle_gamma   90.00
#
_symmetry.space_group_name_H-M   'P 1'
#
loop_
_entity.id
_entity.type
_entity.pdbx_description
1 polymer ?
#
loop_
_entity_poly.entity_id
_entity_poly.type
_entity_poly.pdbx_seq_one_letter_code
_entity_poly.pdbx_strand_id
1 'polypeptide(L)'
;MSYLQVIYKACTAADIGFLWSRICTQVENTSDIMLKQFRNVSIITIETGQELVHFYSEDSIMDAPTSNARHKNKSKVIKLTAKLQRHLWNVRPCDNNKHIPGKLSVCKGLPMMIRLNSAMELAMTKGQECTVHSWVEATGSRGQKILETLFITLSSPPQDVKVPGLPLNVVSLICTSQAITSYLSDDSSISISRSQVKIIPNFAMMDYCLQGKPDL
;
A
#
# COMPACT_ATOMS: atom_id res chain seq x y z
N MET A 1 -14.04 20.33 -0.86
CA MET A 1 -13.18 20.69 0.28
C MET A 1 -12.45 19.44 0.77
N SER A 2 -11.17 19.63 1.10
CA SER A 2 -10.23 18.74 1.82
C SER A 2 -9.95 17.33 1.28
N TYR A 3 -8.91 17.20 0.46
CA TYR A 3 -8.12 15.97 0.34
C TYR A 3 -6.65 16.36 0.11
N LEU A 4 -5.85 16.29 1.17
CA LEU A 4 -4.37 16.19 1.24
C LEU A 4 -3.96 16.60 2.66
N GLN A 5 -4.04 15.68 3.62
CA GLN A 5 -3.48 15.90 4.95
C GLN A 5 -2.13 15.18 5.04
N VAL A 6 -1.15 15.71 4.29
CA VAL A 6 0.26 15.63 4.72
C VAL A 6 0.33 16.42 6.02
N ILE A 7 1.06 15.93 7.01
CA ILE A 7 1.10 16.51 8.37
C ILE A 7 1.79 17.89 8.31
N TYR A 8 1.01 18.92 7.98
CA TYR A 8 1.41 20.32 7.91
C TYR A 8 1.20 21.03 9.24
N LYS A 9 1.48 20.37 10.37
CA LYS A 9 1.34 21.05 11.68
C LYS A 9 2.39 22.17 11.88
N ALA A 10 3.34 22.31 10.95
CA ALA A 10 4.41 23.31 10.98
C ALA A 10 4.59 24.11 9.68
N CYS A 11 3.77 23.92 8.62
CA CYS A 11 3.90 24.76 7.42
C CYS A 11 3.08 26.03 7.53
N THR A 12 3.77 27.15 7.35
CA THR A 12 3.19 28.47 7.21
C THR A 12 2.64 28.67 5.79
N ALA A 13 1.84 29.72 5.60
CA ALA A 13 1.38 30.11 4.26
C ALA A 13 2.56 30.42 3.30
N ALA A 14 3.70 30.87 3.84
CA ALA A 14 4.90 31.11 3.07
C ALA A 14 5.52 29.80 2.54
N ASP A 15 5.53 28.74 3.35
CA ASP A 15 6.05 27.44 2.94
C ASP A 15 5.19 26.82 1.82
N ILE A 16 3.87 26.98 1.92
CA ILE A 16 2.94 26.53 0.88
C ILE A 16 3.16 27.33 -0.41
N GLY A 17 3.31 28.66 -0.31
CA GLY A 17 3.61 29.51 -1.45
C GLY A 17 4.95 29.18 -2.12
N PHE A 18 5.97 28.86 -1.32
CA PHE A 18 7.27 28.41 -1.82
C PHE A 18 7.19 27.05 -2.52
N LEU A 19 6.42 26.10 -1.97
CA LEU A 19 6.21 24.81 -2.64
C LEU A 19 5.47 24.98 -3.97
N TRP A 20 4.47 25.87 -4.02
CA TRP A 20 3.74 26.17 -5.25
C TRP A 20 4.61 26.83 -6.32
N SER A 21 5.56 27.67 -5.92
CA SER A 21 6.51 28.29 -6.87
C SER A 21 7.52 27.31 -7.47
N ARG A 22 7.66 26.12 -6.88
CA ARG A 22 8.53 25.04 -7.36
C ARG A 22 7.82 24.01 -8.23
N ILE A 23 6.49 24.11 -8.39
CA ILE A 23 5.74 23.30 -9.35
C ILE A 23 6.04 23.84 -10.76
N CYS A 24 6.79 23.09 -11.56
CA CYS A 24 7.30 23.52 -12.88
C CYS A 24 6.25 23.72 -13.99
N THR A 25 4.94 23.67 -13.70
CA THR A 25 3.89 23.80 -14.72
C THR A 25 3.26 25.18 -14.70
N GLN A 26 4.02 26.21 -15.09
CA GLN A 26 3.46 27.50 -15.53
C GLN A 26 3.66 27.69 -17.03
N VAL A 27 3.33 26.66 -17.81
CA VAL A 27 3.22 26.78 -19.26
C VAL A 27 1.72 26.78 -19.59
N GLU A 28 1.24 27.88 -20.16
CA GLU A 28 -0.12 27.96 -20.69
C GLU A 28 -0.34 26.77 -21.65
N ASN A 29 -1.48 26.08 -21.50
CA ASN A 29 -1.88 24.90 -22.28
C ASN A 29 -1.34 23.52 -21.82
N THR A 30 -0.84 23.38 -20.57
CA THR A 30 -0.51 22.06 -19.99
C THR A 30 -1.69 21.44 -19.24
N SER A 31 -1.86 20.13 -19.41
CA SER A 31 -2.88 19.32 -18.71
C SER A 31 -2.71 19.44 -17.20
N ASP A 32 -3.68 20.05 -16.52
CA ASP A 32 -3.63 20.22 -15.07
C ASP A 32 -3.77 18.87 -14.35
N ILE A 33 -2.73 18.46 -13.63
CA ILE A 33 -2.71 17.23 -12.81
C ILE A 33 -3.77 17.25 -11.70
N MET A 34 -4.35 18.40 -11.40
CA MET A 34 -5.44 18.57 -10.42
C MET A 34 -6.84 18.32 -11.02
N LEU A 35 -6.94 18.10 -12.34
CA LEU A 35 -8.19 17.70 -13.00
C LEU A 35 -8.73 16.43 -12.36
N LYS A 36 -10.07 16.35 -12.21
CA LYS A 36 -10.73 15.22 -11.53
C LYS A 36 -10.35 13.87 -12.11
N GLN A 37 -10.07 13.80 -13.41
CA GLN A 37 -9.70 12.58 -14.12
C GLN A 37 -8.34 12.01 -13.72
N PHE A 38 -7.46 12.83 -13.12
CA PHE A 38 -6.13 12.41 -12.68
C PHE A 38 -6.06 12.21 -11.15
N ARG A 39 -7.15 12.48 -10.42
CA ARG A 39 -7.21 12.23 -8.97
C ARG A 39 -7.41 10.74 -8.72
N ASN A 40 -6.49 10.15 -7.94
CA ASN A 40 -6.47 8.72 -7.58
C ASN A 40 -6.15 7.76 -8.73
N VAL A 41 -5.65 8.27 -9.85
CA VAL A 41 -5.11 7.48 -10.95
C VAL A 41 -3.59 7.48 -10.79
N SER A 42 -2.97 6.31 -10.56
CA SER A 42 -1.51 6.25 -10.56
C SER A 42 -1.01 6.51 -11.98
N ILE A 43 0.00 7.36 -12.12
CA ILE A 43 0.57 7.77 -13.43
C ILE A 43 0.86 6.55 -14.33
N ILE A 44 1.24 5.41 -13.74
CA ILE A 44 1.53 4.15 -14.43
C ILE A 44 0.32 3.52 -15.13
N THR A 45 -0.90 3.71 -14.62
CA THR A 45 -2.11 3.21 -15.32
C THR A 45 -2.34 3.93 -16.63
N ILE A 46 -1.92 5.20 -16.72
CA ILE A 46 -2.01 6.01 -17.93
C ILE A 46 -0.97 5.52 -18.96
N GLU A 47 0.24 5.20 -18.51
CA GLU A 47 1.32 4.74 -19.39
C GLU A 47 1.14 3.30 -19.89
N THR A 48 0.59 2.41 -19.07
CA THR A 48 0.43 0.98 -19.39
C THR A 48 -0.93 0.62 -19.99
N GLY A 49 -1.91 1.53 -19.89
CA GLY A 49 -3.31 1.26 -20.24
C GLY A 49 -3.97 0.17 -19.38
N GLN A 50 -3.33 -0.26 -18.30
CA GLN A 50 -3.84 -1.29 -17.40
C GLN A 50 -4.72 -0.68 -16.31
N GLU A 51 -5.86 -1.29 -16.03
CA GLU A 51 -6.75 -0.87 -14.94
C GLU A 51 -6.22 -1.36 -13.57
N LEU A 52 -6.35 -0.52 -12.54
CA LEU A 52 -6.03 -0.92 -11.17
C LEU A 52 -7.09 -1.88 -10.64
N VAL A 53 -6.64 -3.03 -10.16
CA VAL A 53 -7.47 -3.95 -9.39
C VAL A 53 -7.25 -3.70 -7.91
N HIS A 54 -8.37 -3.63 -7.18
CA HIS A 54 -8.39 -3.35 -5.74
C HIS A 54 -8.62 -4.62 -4.94
N PHE A 55 -7.70 -4.88 -4.02
CA PHE A 55 -7.74 -6.00 -3.09
C PHE A 55 -7.84 -5.49 -1.66
N TYR A 56 -8.74 -6.08 -0.90
CA TYR A 56 -9.07 -5.66 0.46
C TYR A 56 -8.50 -6.66 1.46
N SER A 57 -8.03 -6.17 2.61
CA SER A 57 -7.51 -7.04 3.67
C SER A 57 -8.64 -7.77 4.40
N GLU A 58 -8.28 -8.93 4.96
CA GLU A 58 -9.11 -9.62 5.95
C GLU A 58 -8.59 -9.24 7.35
N ASP A 59 -9.38 -8.45 8.07
CA ASP A 59 -9.01 -7.98 9.41
C ASP A 59 -9.84 -8.72 10.48
N SER A 60 -9.21 -9.04 11.60
CA SER A 60 -9.85 -9.54 12.82
C SER A 60 -9.38 -8.75 14.03
N ILE A 61 -10.23 -8.55 15.03
CA ILE A 61 -9.85 -7.84 16.24
C ILE A 61 -9.05 -8.79 17.12
N MET A 62 -7.93 -8.29 17.67
CA MET A 62 -7.17 -9.02 18.67
C MET A 62 -7.71 -8.64 20.04
N ASP A 63 -8.18 -9.62 20.80
CA ASP A 63 -8.43 -9.43 22.22
C ASP A 63 -7.11 -9.12 22.91
N ALA A 64 -7.10 -8.12 23.79
CA ALA A 64 -5.92 -7.83 24.60
C ALA A 64 -5.54 -9.10 25.40
N PRO A 65 -4.25 -9.44 25.51
CA PRO A 65 -3.84 -10.56 26.35
C PRO A 65 -4.36 -10.30 27.77
N THR A 66 -5.13 -11.24 28.31
CA THR A 66 -5.61 -11.21 29.68
C THR A 66 -4.40 -11.30 30.61
N SER A 67 -3.84 -10.14 30.99
CA SER A 67 -2.96 -10.07 32.13
C SER A 67 -3.79 -10.37 33.39
N ASN A 68 -3.32 -11.34 34.18
CA ASN A 68 -3.89 -11.66 35.48
C ASN A 68 -3.69 -10.47 36.43
N ALA A 69 -4.55 -9.46 36.36
CA ALA A 69 -4.60 -8.38 37.34
C ALA A 69 -6.07 -8.02 37.62
N ARG A 70 -6.43 -8.14 38.90
CA ARG A 70 -7.72 -7.79 39.47
C ARG A 70 -8.02 -6.32 39.17
N HIS A 71 -8.85 -6.04 38.16
CA HIS A 71 -9.78 -4.91 38.08
C HIS A 71 -10.61 -5.07 36.80
N LYS A 72 -11.79 -5.69 36.90
CA LYS A 72 -12.75 -5.84 35.79
C LYS A 72 -13.43 -4.49 35.52
N ASN A 73 -12.77 -3.62 34.76
CA ASN A 73 -13.52 -2.73 33.87
C ASN A 73 -13.93 -3.59 32.67
N LYS A 74 -15.23 -3.74 32.44
CA LYS A 74 -15.79 -4.43 31.27
C LYS A 74 -15.30 -3.69 30.03
N SER A 75 -14.17 -4.11 29.45
CA SER A 75 -13.76 -3.64 28.13
C SER A 75 -14.89 -3.98 27.18
N LYS A 76 -15.46 -2.97 26.53
CA LYS A 76 -16.43 -3.19 25.46
C LYS A 76 -15.72 -4.08 24.43
N VAL A 77 -16.22 -5.29 24.23
CA VAL A 77 -15.80 -6.15 23.12
C VAL A 77 -16.13 -5.37 21.85
N ILE A 78 -15.13 -4.70 21.28
CA ILE A 78 -15.28 -4.02 20.01
C ILE A 78 -15.45 -5.15 19.00
N LYS A 79 -16.65 -5.28 18.43
CA LYS A 79 -16.87 -6.17 17.28
C LYS A 79 -16.49 -5.40 16.02
N LEU A 80 -15.86 -6.09 15.07
CA LEU A 80 -15.44 -5.50 13.82
C LEU A 80 -16.67 -5.27 12.93
N THR A 81 -17.28 -4.10 13.07
CA THR A 81 -18.45 -3.71 12.27
C THR A 81 -18.04 -3.46 10.82
N ALA A 82 -18.98 -3.62 9.87
CA ALA A 82 -18.73 -3.30 8.46
C ALA A 82 -18.32 -1.83 8.23
N LYS A 83 -18.78 -0.91 9.11
CA LYS A 83 -18.39 0.50 9.08
C LYS A 83 -16.92 0.67 9.48
N LEU A 84 -16.50 0.02 10.56
CA LEU A 84 -15.10 0.05 11.01
C LEU A 84 -14.19 -0.61 9.97
N GLN A 85 -14.59 -1.73 9.37
CA GLN A 85 -13.83 -2.39 8.31
C GLN A 85 -13.60 -1.47 7.10
N ARG A 86 -14.66 -0.79 6.64
CA ARG A 86 -14.53 0.19 5.54
C ARG A 86 -13.61 1.34 5.90
N HIS A 87 -13.61 1.78 7.16
CA HIS A 87 -12.64 2.76 7.61
C HIS A 87 -11.22 2.20 7.52
N LEU A 88 -10.97 1.02 8.12
CA LEU A 88 -9.67 0.34 8.12
C LEU A 88 -9.08 0.07 6.72
N TRP A 89 -9.92 -0.16 5.71
CA TRP A 89 -9.48 -0.28 4.31
C TRP A 89 -9.02 1.05 3.69
N ASN A 90 -9.57 2.17 4.14
CA ASN A 90 -9.25 3.51 3.64
C ASN A 90 -8.19 4.23 4.48
N VAL A 91 -7.82 3.68 5.64
CA VAL A 91 -6.70 4.16 6.45
C VAL A 91 -5.39 4.03 5.66
N ARG A 92 -4.53 5.05 5.73
CA ARG A 92 -3.27 5.05 4.96
C ARG A 92 -2.29 4.05 5.58
N PRO A 93 -1.36 3.49 4.79
CA PRO A 93 -0.31 2.63 5.35
C PRO A 93 0.49 3.30 6.47
N CYS A 94 0.74 4.62 6.41
CA CYS A 94 1.46 5.35 7.47
C CYS A 94 0.72 5.43 8.80
N ASP A 95 -0.59 5.20 8.81
CA ASP A 95 -1.43 5.28 10.00
C ASP A 95 -1.48 3.91 10.75
N ASN A 96 -0.61 2.96 10.39
CA ASN A 96 -0.36 1.75 11.18
C ASN A 96 1.13 1.45 11.35
N ASN A 97 1.48 0.81 12.46
CA ASN A 97 2.87 0.58 12.87
C ASN A 97 3.71 -0.31 11.95
N LYS A 98 3.10 -1.03 11.00
CA LYS A 98 3.79 -1.94 10.08
C LYS A 98 3.69 -1.56 8.61
N HIS A 99 3.06 -0.42 8.31
CA HIS A 99 2.82 0.05 6.95
C HIS A 99 2.12 -0.97 6.04
N ILE A 100 1.18 -1.75 6.60
CA ILE A 100 0.42 -2.76 5.86
C ILE A 100 -0.89 -2.14 5.38
N PRO A 101 -1.13 -2.02 4.06
CA PRO A 101 -2.34 -1.40 3.53
C PRO A 101 -3.58 -2.24 3.84
N GLY A 102 -4.70 -1.59 4.19
CA GLY A 102 -6.01 -2.24 4.24
C GLY A 102 -6.60 -2.45 2.84
N LYS A 103 -6.29 -1.56 1.89
CA LYS A 103 -6.60 -1.67 0.46
C LYS A 103 -5.31 -1.65 -0.33
N LEU A 104 -5.00 -2.75 -1.03
CA LEU A 104 -3.86 -2.85 -1.93
C LEU A 104 -4.39 -2.71 -3.37
N SER A 105 -3.84 -1.76 -4.12
CA SER A 105 -4.20 -1.56 -5.52
C SER A 105 -3.02 -1.95 -6.40
N VAL A 106 -3.24 -2.86 -7.35
CA VAL A 106 -2.20 -3.36 -8.24
C VAL A 106 -2.69 -3.41 -9.68
N CYS A 107 -1.76 -3.28 -10.63
CA CYS A 107 -1.97 -3.62 -12.03
C CYS A 107 -0.73 -4.35 -12.54
N LYS A 108 -0.84 -5.10 -13.64
CA LYS A 108 0.33 -5.75 -14.26
C LYS A 108 1.33 -4.68 -14.69
N GLY A 109 2.62 -4.93 -14.47
CA GLY A 109 3.66 -3.95 -14.77
C GLY A 109 3.87 -2.90 -13.66
N LEU A 110 3.07 -2.89 -12.59
CA LEU A 110 3.24 -1.91 -11.52
C LEU A 110 4.54 -2.18 -10.73
N PRO A 111 5.45 -1.20 -10.58
CA PRO A 111 6.62 -1.29 -9.73
C PRO A 111 6.23 -1.22 -8.26
N MET A 112 6.73 -2.19 -7.51
CA MET A 112 6.39 -2.44 -6.13
C MET A 112 7.67 -2.78 -5.35
N MET A 113 7.59 -2.71 -4.03
CA MET A 113 8.69 -3.00 -3.12
C MET A 113 8.23 -3.92 -1.99
N ILE A 114 8.97 -5.01 -1.78
CA ILE A 114 8.71 -5.98 -0.72
C ILE A 114 8.95 -5.33 0.65
N ARG A 115 8.05 -5.54 1.60
CA ARG A 115 8.13 -4.93 2.93
C ARG A 115 8.59 -5.85 4.05
N LEU A 116 8.60 -7.15 3.80
CA LEU A 116 9.01 -8.15 4.78
C LEU A 116 9.89 -9.19 4.13
N ASN A 117 10.94 -9.59 4.85
CA ASN A 117 11.78 -10.71 4.48
C ASN A 117 10.90 -11.97 4.46
N SER A 118 10.73 -12.54 3.28
CA SER A 118 9.94 -13.76 3.08
C SER A 118 10.85 -14.97 2.85
N ALA A 119 11.86 -14.82 2.00
CA ALA A 119 12.84 -15.86 1.67
C ALA A 119 14.14 -15.19 1.20
N MET A 120 15.24 -15.34 1.94
CA MET A 120 16.50 -14.67 1.58
C MET A 120 17.15 -15.33 0.38
N GLU A 121 17.06 -16.66 0.30
CA GLU A 121 17.57 -17.50 -0.77
C GLU A 121 16.87 -17.27 -2.12
N LEU A 122 15.67 -16.71 -2.11
CA LEU A 122 14.92 -16.32 -3.31
C LEU A 122 15.01 -14.81 -3.59
N ALA A 123 15.95 -14.10 -2.95
CA ALA A 123 16.06 -12.64 -3.00
C ALA A 123 14.77 -11.89 -2.61
N MET A 124 13.87 -12.51 -1.84
CA MET A 124 12.62 -11.92 -1.36
C MET A 124 12.84 -11.22 -0.01
N THR A 125 13.67 -10.18 -0.03
CA THR A 125 14.04 -9.38 1.14
C THR A 125 13.29 -8.05 1.18
N LYS A 126 13.18 -7.47 2.37
CA LYS A 126 12.62 -6.14 2.57
C LYS A 126 13.45 -5.12 1.81
N GLY A 127 12.77 -4.31 1.00
CA GLY A 127 13.40 -3.31 0.14
C GLY A 127 13.66 -3.82 -1.28
N GLN A 128 13.53 -5.13 -1.54
CA GLN A 128 13.66 -5.65 -2.90
C GLN A 128 12.60 -5.05 -3.81
N GLU A 129 13.06 -4.48 -4.91
CA GLU A 129 12.23 -3.91 -5.96
C GLU A 129 11.75 -5.00 -6.91
N CYS A 130 10.55 -4.81 -7.43
CA CYS A 130 9.91 -5.78 -8.31
C CYS A 130 8.80 -5.14 -9.13
N THR A 131 8.31 -5.89 -10.10
CA THR A 131 7.18 -5.52 -10.95
C THR A 131 6.08 -6.57 -10.83
N VAL A 132 4.81 -6.16 -10.78
CA VAL A 132 3.68 -7.09 -10.74
C VAL A 132 3.58 -7.88 -12.05
N HIS A 133 3.62 -9.21 -11.95
CA HIS A 133 3.47 -10.12 -13.09
C HIS A 133 2.01 -10.60 -13.23
N SER A 134 1.47 -11.20 -12.18
CA SER A 134 0.09 -11.73 -12.12
C SER A 134 -0.34 -11.96 -10.68
N TRP A 135 -1.59 -12.38 -10.45
CA TRP A 135 -2.11 -12.68 -9.11
C TRP A 135 -3.17 -13.77 -9.14
N VAL A 136 -3.39 -14.38 -7.98
CA VAL A 136 -4.55 -15.20 -7.65
C VAL A 136 -5.41 -14.43 -6.65
N GLU A 137 -6.69 -14.35 -6.97
CA GLU A 137 -7.68 -13.69 -6.14
C GLU A 137 -8.61 -14.70 -5.46
N ALA A 138 -9.11 -14.33 -4.29
CA ALA A 138 -10.11 -15.10 -3.58
C ALA A 138 -11.23 -14.18 -3.06
N THR A 139 -12.30 -14.80 -2.53
CA THR A 139 -13.41 -14.09 -1.89
C THR A 139 -13.22 -14.12 -0.38
N GLY A 140 -13.15 -12.95 0.26
CA GLY A 140 -13.01 -12.81 1.71
C GLY A 140 -14.30 -13.07 2.47
N SER A 141 -14.21 -13.04 3.80
CA SER A 141 -15.32 -13.40 4.71
C SER A 141 -16.54 -12.48 4.60
N ARG A 142 -16.35 -11.28 4.04
CA ARG A 142 -17.40 -10.26 3.85
C ARG A 142 -17.77 -10.07 2.38
N GLY A 143 -17.38 -11.01 1.51
CA GLY A 143 -17.63 -10.95 0.07
C GLY A 143 -16.71 -9.97 -0.69
N GLN A 144 -15.68 -9.46 -0.04
CA GLN A 144 -14.70 -8.56 -0.65
C GLN A 144 -13.64 -9.35 -1.44
N LYS A 145 -13.12 -8.77 -2.52
CA LYS A 145 -12.00 -9.34 -3.29
C LYS A 145 -10.71 -9.26 -2.46
N ILE A 146 -10.05 -10.40 -2.22
CA ILE A 146 -8.79 -10.49 -1.48
C ILE A 146 -7.67 -10.99 -2.40
N LEU A 147 -6.44 -10.55 -2.13
CA LEU A 147 -5.25 -11.00 -2.84
C LEU A 147 -4.66 -12.20 -2.10
N GLU A 148 -4.79 -13.39 -2.68
CA GLU A 148 -4.30 -14.62 -2.05
C GLU A 148 -2.80 -14.79 -2.33
N THR A 149 -2.42 -14.73 -3.61
CA THR A 149 -1.02 -14.85 -4.04
C THR A 149 -0.72 -13.80 -5.09
N LEU A 150 0.38 -13.08 -4.91
CA LEU A 150 0.91 -12.13 -5.89
C LEU A 150 2.17 -12.69 -6.52
N PHE A 151 2.18 -12.81 -7.85
CA PHE A 151 3.39 -13.13 -8.59
C PHE A 151 4.09 -11.83 -9.01
N ILE A 152 5.35 -11.72 -8.65
CA ILE A 152 6.18 -10.56 -8.95
C ILE A 152 7.44 -10.98 -9.69
N THR A 153 7.91 -10.14 -10.59
CA THR A 153 9.22 -10.25 -11.24
C THR A 153 10.21 -9.40 -10.45
N LEU A 154 11.27 -10.01 -9.93
CA LEU A 154 12.31 -9.30 -9.18
C LEU A 154 13.14 -8.41 -10.11
N SER A 155 13.38 -7.17 -9.70
CA SER A 155 14.22 -6.23 -10.42
C SER A 155 15.67 -6.38 -9.96
N SER A 156 16.57 -6.75 -10.89
CA SER A 156 18.01 -6.91 -10.64
C SER A 156 18.34 -7.67 -9.33
N PRO A 157 17.84 -8.90 -9.16
CA PRO A 157 18.15 -9.67 -7.96
C PRO A 157 19.65 -9.99 -7.89
N PRO A 158 20.23 -10.20 -6.68
CA PRO A 158 21.65 -10.52 -6.51
C PRO A 158 22.09 -11.79 -7.25
N GLN A 159 21.14 -12.70 -7.48
CA GLN A 159 21.31 -13.92 -8.25
C GLN A 159 20.01 -14.22 -9.00
N ASP A 160 20.11 -14.87 -10.15
CA ASP A 160 18.96 -15.38 -10.88
C ASP A 160 18.18 -16.40 -10.04
N VAL A 161 16.89 -16.13 -9.87
CA VAL A 161 15.96 -16.95 -9.12
C VAL A 161 15.10 -17.76 -10.09
N LYS A 162 15.18 -19.09 -10.00
CA LYS A 162 14.35 -19.99 -10.82
C LYS A 162 13.52 -20.89 -9.92
N VAL A 163 12.25 -20.55 -9.77
CA VAL A 163 11.28 -21.40 -9.06
C VAL A 163 10.66 -22.38 -10.07
N PRO A 164 10.59 -23.69 -9.76
CA PRO A 164 9.97 -24.67 -10.65
C PRO A 164 8.53 -24.27 -11.03
N GLY A 165 8.24 -24.28 -12.34
CA GLY A 165 6.92 -23.90 -12.86
C GLY A 165 6.69 -22.39 -13.03
N LEU A 166 7.64 -21.53 -12.65
CA LEU A 166 7.57 -20.08 -12.87
C LEU A 166 8.66 -19.61 -13.85
N PRO A 167 8.43 -18.47 -14.53
CA PRO A 167 9.48 -17.81 -15.33
C PRO A 167 10.69 -17.39 -14.49
N LEU A 168 11.80 -17.08 -15.16
CA LEU A 168 13.01 -16.57 -14.51
C LEU A 168 12.71 -15.30 -13.70
N ASN A 169 13.26 -15.22 -12.49
CA ASN A 169 13.10 -14.11 -11.54
C ASN A 169 11.65 -13.83 -11.12
N VAL A 170 10.71 -14.75 -11.40
CA VAL A 170 9.33 -14.66 -10.92
C VAL A 170 9.17 -15.46 -9.64
N VAL A 171 8.66 -14.79 -8.59
CA VAL A 171 8.41 -15.38 -7.27
C VAL A 171 6.99 -15.08 -6.81
N SER A 172 6.52 -15.85 -5.83
CA SER A 172 5.16 -15.70 -5.27
C SER A 172 5.20 -15.11 -3.86
N LEU A 173 4.39 -14.09 -3.63
CA LEU A 173 4.13 -13.52 -2.31
C LEU A 173 2.74 -13.93 -1.86
N ILE A 174 2.69 -14.71 -0.79
CA ILE A 174 1.44 -15.19 -0.20
C ILE A 174 0.85 -14.18 0.78
N CYS A 175 -0.47 -14.14 0.85
CA CYS A 175 -1.20 -13.43 1.90
C CYS A 175 -0.82 -14.02 3.26
N THR A 176 -0.41 -13.18 4.21
CA THR A 176 -0.11 -13.62 5.57
C THR A 176 -0.76 -12.71 6.58
N SER A 177 -1.20 -13.28 7.71
CA SER A 177 -1.77 -12.53 8.81
C SER A 177 -0.68 -11.90 9.68
N GLN A 178 -0.88 -10.66 10.10
CA GLN A 178 0.02 -9.99 11.02
C GLN A 178 -0.72 -9.05 11.96
N ALA A 179 -0.39 -9.13 13.25
CA ALA A 179 -0.83 -8.18 14.26
C ALA A 179 -0.32 -6.77 13.95
N ILE A 180 -1.22 -5.80 13.83
CA ILE A 180 -0.93 -4.38 13.65
C ILE A 180 -1.72 -3.53 14.64
N THR A 181 -1.18 -2.37 14.96
CA THR A 181 -1.90 -1.32 15.68
C THR A 181 -2.26 -0.25 14.67
N SER A 182 -3.56 -0.04 14.46
CA SER A 182 -4.08 1.01 13.59
C SER A 182 -4.48 2.21 14.44
N TYR A 183 -4.06 3.41 14.04
CA TYR A 183 -4.45 4.66 14.66
C TYR A 183 -5.71 5.19 13.97
N LEU A 184 -6.72 5.53 14.75
CA LEU A 184 -8.00 6.07 14.29
C LEU A 184 -7.96 7.60 14.29
N SER A 185 -8.89 8.24 13.59
CA SER A 185 -8.95 9.70 13.45
C SER A 185 -9.26 10.45 14.75
N ASP A 186 -9.65 9.74 15.81
CA ASP A 186 -9.92 10.26 17.15
C ASP A 186 -8.75 10.04 18.12
N ASP A 187 -7.54 9.81 17.60
CA ASP A 187 -6.31 9.44 18.34
C ASP A 187 -6.40 8.13 19.14
N SER A 188 -7.52 7.39 19.04
CA SER A 188 -7.60 6.05 19.61
C SER A 188 -6.83 5.03 18.76
N SER A 189 -6.42 3.93 19.38
CA SER A 189 -5.73 2.84 18.68
C SER A 189 -6.49 1.53 18.81
N ILE A 190 -6.49 0.74 17.74
CA ILE A 190 -7.07 -0.59 17.70
C ILE A 190 -6.03 -1.61 17.27
N SER A 191 -5.92 -2.68 18.05
CA SER A 191 -5.09 -3.84 17.72
C SER A 191 -5.90 -4.82 16.88
N ILE A 192 -5.47 -5.06 15.65
CA ILE A 192 -6.11 -5.98 14.72
C ILE A 192 -5.08 -6.94 14.14
N SER A 193 -5.50 -8.15 13.78
CA SER A 193 -4.74 -9.02 12.89
C SER A 193 -5.18 -8.70 11.47
N ARG A 194 -4.25 -8.25 10.64
CA ARG A 194 -4.49 -7.93 9.22
C ARG A 194 -3.87 -8.98 8.33
N SER A 195 -4.66 -9.56 7.44
CA SER A 195 -4.21 -10.50 6.42
C SER A 195 -4.16 -9.81 5.06
N GLN A 196 -2.96 -9.62 4.53
CA GLN A 196 -2.69 -8.97 3.25
C GLN A 196 -1.28 -9.35 2.74
N VAL A 197 -1.06 -9.26 1.43
CA VAL A 197 0.30 -9.34 0.87
C VAL A 197 1.14 -8.12 1.28
N LYS A 198 2.36 -8.37 1.75
CA LYS A 198 3.23 -7.36 2.39
C LYS A 198 4.13 -6.67 1.40
N ILE A 199 3.51 -5.83 0.57
CA ILE A 199 4.16 -5.10 -0.51
C ILE A 199 3.56 -3.69 -0.61
N ILE A 200 4.32 -2.72 -1.09
CA ILE A 200 3.83 -1.36 -1.35
C ILE A 200 4.26 -0.90 -2.75
N PRO A 201 3.55 0.05 -3.37
CA PRO A 201 4.05 0.71 -4.57
C PRO A 201 5.43 1.34 -4.34
N ASN A 202 6.33 1.17 -5.29
CA ASN A 202 7.65 1.80 -5.25
C ASN A 202 7.57 3.22 -5.84
N PHE A 203 7.29 4.21 -5.00
CA PHE A 203 7.17 5.61 -5.41
C PHE A 203 8.51 6.25 -5.83
N ALA A 204 9.65 5.79 -5.31
CA ALA A 204 10.95 6.33 -5.71
C ALA A 204 11.29 6.00 -7.19
N MET A 205 10.89 4.81 -7.66
CA MET A 205 11.00 4.44 -9.08
C MET A 205 10.00 5.20 -9.96
N MET A 206 8.82 5.57 -9.44
CA MET A 206 7.91 6.44 -10.17
C MET A 206 8.57 7.79 -10.48
N ASP A 207 9.27 8.39 -9.51
CA ASP A 207 9.97 9.67 -9.71
C ASP A 207 11.22 9.53 -10.61
N TYR A 208 11.95 8.41 -10.55
CA TYR A 208 13.12 8.18 -11.40
C TYR A 208 12.74 7.98 -12.88
N CYS A 209 11.66 7.24 -13.18
CA CYS A 209 11.11 7.17 -14.54
C CYS A 209 10.61 8.53 -15.06
N LEU A 210 10.35 9.48 -14.16
CA LEU A 210 9.96 10.86 -14.47
C LEU A 210 11.15 11.83 -14.54
N GLN A 211 12.37 11.39 -14.16
CA GLN A 211 13.57 12.21 -14.17
C GLN A 211 14.46 11.86 -15.37
N GLY A 212 14.08 12.39 -16.54
CA GLY A 212 14.99 12.52 -17.68
C GLY A 212 14.66 11.64 -18.87
N LYS A 213 13.87 12.17 -19.80
CA LYS A 213 14.24 12.08 -21.22
C LYS A 213 14.71 13.47 -21.63
N PRO A 214 16.02 13.70 -21.86
CA PRO A 214 16.40 14.82 -22.70
C PRO A 214 15.81 14.58 -24.09
N ASP A 215 15.10 15.58 -24.60
CA ASP A 215 14.62 15.61 -25.97
C ASP A 215 15.80 15.31 -26.92
N LEU A 216 15.63 14.28 -27.76
CA LEU A 216 16.45 13.99 -28.92
C LEU A 216 15.56 14.14 -30.15
#